data_AF-A0A1X7H834-F1
#
_entry.id   AF-A0A1X7H834-F1
#
_cell.length_a   1.000
_cell.length_b   1.000
_cell.length_c   1.000
_cell.angle_alpha   90.00
_cell.angle_beta   90.00
_cell.angle_gamma   90.00
#
_symmetry.space_group_name_H-M   'P 1'
#
loop_
_entity.id
_entity.type
_entity.pdbx_description
1 polymer ?
#
loop_
_entity_poly.entity_id
_entity_poly.type
_entity_poly.pdbx_seq_one_letter_code
_entity_poly.pdbx_strand_id
1 'polypeptide(L)'
;MKAFNYFLSILFTFLAIKNFAYASNEISLKEFLDEKNIESEKTQIYLLQRCSSIYAFASGVLMKSDSLQSKKLIEISNNLLFKSVELMVIEEQKSLEVSQKYSEDIRKRLFNNYIADGKQNWERNKSYFKGSYIENDMIICSKLTEDK
;
A
#
# COMPACT_ATOMS: atom_id res chain seq x y z
N MET A 1 -2.54 55.94 -3.97
CA MET A 1 -1.33 55.09 -4.02
C MET A 1 -1.21 54.07 -2.89
N LYS A 2 -1.57 54.39 -1.63
CA LYS A 2 -1.46 53.43 -0.51
C LYS A 2 -2.34 52.16 -0.68
N ALA A 3 -3.57 52.30 -1.17
CA ALA A 3 -4.49 51.18 -1.36
C ALA A 3 -4.06 50.16 -2.45
N PHE A 4 -3.34 50.62 -3.48
CA PHE A 4 -2.82 49.75 -4.55
C PHE A 4 -1.69 48.82 -4.03
N ASN A 5 -0.87 49.33 -3.11
CA ASN A 5 0.19 48.54 -2.47
C ASN A 5 -0.36 47.48 -1.50
N TYR A 6 -1.49 47.75 -0.83
CA TYR A 6 -2.17 46.74 -0.01
C TYR A 6 -2.77 45.62 -0.87
N PHE A 7 -3.33 45.95 -2.03
CA PHE A 7 -3.88 44.96 -2.95
C PHE A 7 -2.80 44.03 -3.53
N LEU A 8 -1.62 44.56 -3.88
CA LEU A 8 -0.48 43.75 -4.32
C LEU A 8 0.07 42.84 -3.21
N SER A 9 0.09 43.32 -1.96
CA SER A 9 0.55 42.56 -0.80
C SER A 9 -0.37 41.36 -0.51
N ILE A 10 -1.69 41.57 -0.61
CA ILE A 10 -2.69 40.50 -0.44
C ILE A 10 -2.56 39.45 -1.57
N LEU A 11 -2.36 39.87 -2.81
CA LEU A 11 -2.19 38.96 -3.95
C LEU A 11 -0.93 38.08 -3.80
N PHE A 12 0.16 38.63 -3.26
CA PHE A 12 1.39 37.88 -2.99
C PHE A 12 1.23 36.83 -1.88
N THR A 13 0.40 37.10 -0.87
CA THR A 13 0.12 36.13 0.20
C THR A 13 -0.77 34.96 -0.24
N PHE A 14 -1.68 35.15 -1.22
CA PHE A 14 -2.49 34.06 -1.77
C PHE A 14 -1.68 33.10 -2.66
N LEU A 15 -0.62 33.57 -3.31
CA LEU A 15 0.29 32.75 -4.14
C LEU A 15 1.26 31.88 -3.32
N ALA A 16 1.39 32.13 -2.02
CA ALA A 16 2.29 31.40 -1.12
C ALA A 16 1.66 30.14 -0.51
N ILE A 17 0.34 29.93 -0.64
CA ILE A 17 -0.32 28.72 -0.13
C ILE A 17 -0.18 27.60 -1.18
N LYS A 18 1.05 27.13 -1.38
CA LYS A 18 1.24 25.79 -1.94
C LYS A 18 0.83 24.79 -0.87
N ASN A 19 -0.44 24.39 -0.91
CA ASN A 19 -0.93 23.23 -0.18
C ASN A 19 -0.21 21.98 -0.70
N PHE A 20 0.99 21.72 -0.21
CA PHE A 20 1.53 20.35 -0.16
C PHE A 20 0.85 19.64 1.01
N ALA A 21 -0.47 19.49 0.93
CA ALA A 21 -1.16 18.51 1.74
C ALA A 21 -0.82 17.14 1.15
N TYR A 22 0.31 16.57 1.57
CA TYR A 22 0.56 15.15 1.38
C TYR A 22 -0.41 14.43 2.30
N ALA A 23 -1.49 13.90 1.70
CA ALA A 23 -2.48 13.10 2.40
C ALA A 23 -1.80 11.88 3.04
N SER A 24 -2.34 11.50 4.20
CA SER A 24 -1.86 10.48 5.13
C SER A 24 -1.12 9.31 4.48
N ASN A 25 0.13 9.09 4.89
CA ASN A 25 0.77 7.79 4.74
C ASN A 25 -0.20 6.72 5.25
N GLU A 26 -0.33 5.60 4.54
CA GLU A 26 -1.05 4.49 5.15
C GLU A 26 -0.35 4.12 6.46
N ILE A 27 -1.14 3.84 7.50
CA ILE A 27 -0.59 3.26 8.73
C ILE A 27 0.21 2.01 8.37
N SER A 28 1.31 1.80 9.08
CA SER A 28 2.12 0.61 8.84
C SER A 28 1.31 -0.65 9.19
N LEU A 29 1.62 -1.77 8.54
CA LEU A 29 1.01 -3.05 8.87
C LEU A 29 1.32 -3.45 10.33
N LYS A 30 2.48 -3.03 10.86
CA LYS A 30 2.82 -3.19 12.26
C LYS A 30 1.82 -2.47 13.17
N GLU A 31 1.59 -1.17 12.95
CA GLU A 31 0.63 -0.39 13.74
C GLU A 31 -0.79 -0.97 13.62
N PHE A 32 -1.19 -1.37 12.42
CA PHE A 32 -2.48 -2.03 12.21
C PHE A 32 -2.61 -3.32 13.03
N LEU A 33 -1.58 -4.17 13.05
CA LEU A 33 -1.61 -5.44 13.79
C LEU A 33 -1.48 -5.25 15.30
N ASP A 34 -0.79 -4.21 15.77
CA ASP A 34 -0.68 -3.89 17.19
C ASP A 34 -2.06 -3.49 17.79
N GLU A 35 -2.96 -2.93 16.98
CA GLU A 35 -4.29 -2.51 17.39
C GLU A 35 -5.41 -3.53 17.15
N LYS A 36 -5.13 -4.62 16.43
CA LYS A 36 -6.14 -5.59 15.97
C LYS A 36 -5.86 -6.99 16.48
N ASN A 37 -6.95 -7.75 16.68
CA ASN A 37 -6.82 -9.17 16.98
C ASN A 37 -6.39 -9.93 15.71
N ILE A 38 -5.15 -10.44 15.69
CA ILE A 38 -4.61 -11.22 14.56
C ILE A 38 -5.38 -12.51 14.31
N GLU A 39 -6.01 -13.08 15.35
CA GLU A 39 -6.82 -14.30 15.24
C GLU A 39 -8.17 -14.03 14.57
N SER A 40 -8.61 -12.77 14.48
CA SER A 40 -9.89 -12.48 13.82
C SER A 40 -9.77 -12.58 12.30
N GLU A 41 -10.80 -13.15 11.69
CA GLU A 41 -10.87 -13.48 10.27
C GLU A 41 -10.73 -12.20 9.42
N LYS A 42 -11.36 -11.10 9.84
CA LYS A 42 -11.25 -9.80 9.17
C LYS A 42 -9.82 -9.27 9.14
N THR A 43 -9.07 -9.43 10.23
CA THR A 43 -7.66 -9.03 10.31
C THR A 43 -6.81 -9.91 9.40
N GLN A 44 -7.05 -11.22 9.38
CA GLN A 44 -6.34 -12.15 8.50
C GLN A 44 -6.63 -11.88 7.02
N ILE A 45 -7.89 -11.65 6.65
CA ILE A 45 -8.30 -11.27 5.29
C ILE A 45 -7.58 -9.99 4.85
N TYR A 46 -7.60 -8.95 5.69
CA TYR A 46 -6.94 -7.68 5.36
C TYR A 46 -5.41 -7.85 5.27
N LEU A 47 -4.79 -8.63 6.17
CA LEU A 47 -3.36 -8.94 6.14
C LEU A 47 -2.98 -9.61 4.81
N LEU A 48 -3.75 -10.62 4.36
CA LEU A 48 -3.54 -11.30 3.09
C LEU A 48 -3.69 -10.33 1.90
N GLN A 49 -4.71 -9.46 1.91
CA GLN A 49 -4.90 -8.45 0.87
C GLN A 49 -3.76 -7.41 0.83
N ARG A 50 -3.29 -6.96 2.00
CA ARG A 50 -2.18 -6.02 2.14
C ARG A 50 -0.87 -6.63 1.65
N CYS A 51 -0.59 -7.88 2.04
CA CYS A 51 0.59 -8.59 1.58
C CYS A 51 0.51 -8.95 0.09
N SER A 52 -0.66 -9.32 -0.43
CA SER A 52 -0.85 -9.45 -1.89
C SER A 52 -0.46 -8.16 -2.61
N SER A 53 -0.91 -7.02 -2.10
CA SER A 53 -0.64 -5.72 -2.69
C SER A 53 0.84 -5.33 -2.68
N ILE A 54 1.55 -5.54 -1.57
CA ILE A 54 2.97 -5.18 -1.47
C ILE A 54 3.85 -6.04 -2.38
N TYR A 55 3.53 -7.33 -2.54
CA TYR A 55 4.24 -8.21 -3.47
C TYR A 55 3.98 -7.84 -4.93
N ALA A 56 2.77 -7.40 -5.29
CA ALA A 56 2.49 -6.85 -6.62
C ALA A 56 3.29 -5.57 -6.87
N PHE A 57 3.37 -4.68 -5.88
CA PHE A 57 4.19 -3.47 -5.96
C PHE A 57 5.67 -3.81 -6.15
N ALA A 58 6.21 -4.70 -5.32
CA ALA A 58 7.60 -5.13 -5.41
C ALA A 58 7.92 -5.80 -6.77
N SER A 59 6.99 -6.60 -7.29
CA SER A 59 7.09 -7.17 -8.64
C SER A 59 7.18 -6.08 -9.71
N GLY A 60 6.34 -5.04 -9.63
CA GLY A 60 6.36 -3.91 -10.56
C GLY A 60 7.66 -3.12 -10.52
N VAL A 61 8.23 -2.91 -9.32
CA VAL A 61 9.53 -2.25 -9.14
C VAL A 61 10.66 -3.05 -9.80
N LEU A 62 10.66 -4.38 -9.66
CA LEU A 62 11.72 -5.25 -10.18
C LEU A 62 11.54 -5.67 -11.64
N MET A 63 10.40 -5.40 -12.27
CA MET A 63 10.05 -5.92 -13.60
C MET A 63 11.13 -5.71 -14.67
N LYS A 64 11.84 -4.57 -14.62
CA LYS A 64 12.90 -4.23 -15.59
C LYS A 64 14.30 -4.68 -15.15
N SER A 65 14.60 -4.66 -13.85
CA SER A 65 15.93 -4.95 -13.32
C SER A 65 16.15 -6.44 -13.01
N ASP A 66 15.10 -7.14 -12.62
CA ASP A 66 15.11 -8.57 -12.30
C ASP A 66 13.74 -9.19 -12.62
N SER A 67 13.56 -9.55 -13.89
CA SER A 67 12.30 -10.14 -14.38
C SER A 67 12.00 -11.51 -13.78
N LEU A 68 13.02 -12.28 -13.38
CA LEU A 68 12.83 -13.58 -12.76
C LEU A 68 12.25 -13.41 -11.36
N GLN A 69 12.84 -12.53 -10.55
CA GLN A 69 12.33 -12.24 -9.22
C GLN A 69 10.96 -11.55 -9.28
N SER A 70 10.75 -10.64 -10.23
CA SER A 70 9.46 -10.00 -10.47
C SER A 70 8.34 -11.02 -10.71
N LYS A 71 8.59 -12.07 -11.52
CA LYS A 71 7.64 -13.16 -11.76
C LYS A 71 7.30 -13.95 -10.48
N LYS A 72 8.30 -14.28 -9.67
CA LYS A 72 8.08 -14.96 -8.38
C LYS A 72 7.21 -14.11 -7.44
N LEU A 73 7.47 -12.81 -7.35
CA LEU A 73 6.73 -11.91 -6.48
C LEU A 73 5.27 -11.75 -6.90
N ILE A 74 4.96 -11.66 -8.21
CA ILE A 74 3.56 -11.58 -8.66
C ILE A 74 2.81 -12.89 -8.46
N GLU A 75 3.49 -14.04 -8.53
CA GLU A 75 2.91 -15.34 -8.19
C GLU A 75 2.53 -15.40 -6.70
N ILE A 76 3.45 -15.01 -5.82
CA ILE A 76 3.18 -14.88 -4.37
C ILE A 76 2.00 -13.94 -4.13
N SER A 77 1.99 -12.78 -4.79
CA SER A 77 0.90 -11.80 -4.69
C SER A 77 -0.46 -12.41 -5.05
N ASN A 78 -0.53 -13.16 -6.16
CA ASN A 78 -1.76 -13.78 -6.60
C ASN A 78 -2.21 -14.90 -5.65
N ASN A 79 -1.28 -15.72 -5.14
CA ASN A 79 -1.60 -16.76 -4.17
C ASN A 79 -2.19 -16.18 -2.87
N LEU A 80 -1.63 -15.08 -2.37
CA LEU A 80 -2.17 -14.39 -1.20
C LEU A 80 -3.55 -13.78 -1.46
N LEU A 81 -3.80 -13.24 -2.66
CA LEU A 81 -5.12 -12.76 -3.05
C LEU A 81 -6.13 -13.92 -3.07
N PHE A 82 -5.76 -15.06 -3.65
CA PHE A 82 -6.64 -16.22 -3.68
C PHE A 82 -6.97 -16.71 -2.27
N LYS A 83 -5.98 -16.78 -1.36
CA LYS A 83 -6.21 -17.11 0.05
C LYS A 83 -7.16 -16.13 0.74
N SER A 84 -7.07 -14.81 0.46
CA SER A 84 -8.01 -13.85 1.06
C SER A 84 -9.44 -14.06 0.54
N VAL A 85 -9.58 -14.41 -0.74
CA VAL A 85 -10.88 -14.72 -1.35
C VAL A 85 -11.47 -16.00 -0.75
N GLU A 86 -10.67 -17.05 -0.61
CA GLU A 86 -11.10 -18.31 0.03
C GLU A 86 -11.59 -18.07 1.45
N LEU A 87 -10.82 -17.32 2.25
CA LEU A 87 -11.16 -17.02 3.64
C LEU A 87 -12.46 -16.20 3.73
N MET A 88 -12.69 -15.24 2.82
CA MET A 88 -13.95 -14.50 2.76
C MET A 88 -15.16 -15.39 2.38
N VAL A 89 -14.98 -16.36 1.48
CA VAL A 89 -16.05 -17.30 1.12
C VAL A 89 -16.43 -18.18 2.31
N ILE A 90 -15.43 -18.67 3.06
CA ILE A 90 -15.63 -19.55 4.20
C ILE A 90 -16.23 -18.78 5.40
N GLU A 91 -15.58 -17.70 5.80
CA GLU A 91 -15.86 -17.03 7.09
C GLU A 91 -16.95 -15.95 6.98
N GLU A 92 -17.03 -15.24 5.84
CA GLU A 92 -18.04 -14.20 5.63
C GLU A 92 -19.25 -14.68 4.82
N GLN A 93 -19.26 -15.96 4.38
CA GLN A 93 -20.32 -16.58 3.57
C GLN A 93 -20.68 -15.77 2.31
N LYS A 94 -19.71 -15.04 1.77
CA LYS A 94 -19.86 -14.28 0.53
C LYS A 94 -19.72 -15.20 -0.68
N SER A 95 -20.39 -14.87 -1.79
CA SER A 95 -20.16 -15.56 -3.05
C SER A 95 -18.73 -15.34 -3.53
N LEU A 96 -18.20 -16.31 -4.29
CA LEU A 96 -16.86 -16.23 -4.88
C LEU A 96 -16.66 -14.92 -5.66
N GLU A 97 -17.64 -14.52 -6.47
CA GLU A 97 -17.60 -13.30 -7.28
C GLU A 97 -17.49 -12.04 -6.41
N VAL A 98 -18.28 -11.94 -5.33
CA VAL A 98 -18.24 -10.79 -4.42
C VAL A 98 -16.91 -10.73 -3.68
N SER A 99 -16.44 -11.87 -3.18
CA SER A 99 -15.16 -11.98 -2.46
C SER A 99 -13.97 -11.63 -3.35
N GLN A 100 -13.97 -12.11 -4.59
CA GLN A 100 -12.94 -11.79 -5.58
C GLN A 100 -12.91 -10.29 -5.89
N LYS A 101 -14.06 -9.72 -6.26
CA LYS A 101 -14.16 -8.29 -6.59
C LYS A 101 -13.70 -7.41 -5.42
N TYR A 102 -14.16 -7.71 -4.21
CA TYR A 102 -13.77 -6.98 -3.02
C TYR A 102 -12.25 -7.03 -2.78
N SER A 103 -11.66 -8.23 -2.84
CA SER A 103 -10.22 -8.40 -2.62
C SER A 103 -9.39 -7.72 -3.71
N GLU A 104 -9.82 -7.77 -4.97
CA GLU A 104 -9.18 -7.07 -6.08
C GLU A 104 -9.24 -5.54 -5.92
N ASP A 105 -10.38 -4.99 -5.50
CA ASP A 105 -10.56 -3.56 -5.25
C ASP A 105 -9.66 -3.08 -4.09
N ILE A 106 -9.59 -3.84 -3.00
CA ILE A 106 -8.68 -3.55 -1.88
C ILE A 106 -7.23 -3.62 -2.36
N ARG A 107 -6.83 -4.70 -3.05
CA ARG A 107 -5.47 -4.85 -3.56
C ARG A 107 -5.06 -3.67 -4.45
N LYS A 108 -5.95 -3.25 -5.35
CA LYS A 108 -5.74 -2.12 -6.27
C LYS A 108 -5.55 -0.80 -5.52
N ARG A 109 -6.38 -0.54 -4.51
CA ARG A 109 -6.24 0.66 -3.66
C ARG A 109 -4.89 0.69 -2.94
N LEU A 110 -4.55 -0.38 -2.23
CA LEU A 110 -3.31 -0.48 -1.47
C LEU A 110 -2.08 -0.42 -2.42
N PHE A 111 -2.19 -0.97 -3.62
CA PHE A 111 -1.11 -0.99 -4.61
C PHE A 111 -0.78 0.42 -5.09
N ASN A 112 -1.82 1.22 -5.33
CA ASN A 112 -1.65 2.63 -5.69
C ASN A 112 -1.02 3.44 -4.56
N ASN A 113 -1.36 3.14 -3.29
CA ASN A 113 -0.73 3.77 -2.14
C ASN A 113 0.78 3.44 -2.08
N TYR A 114 1.14 2.16 -2.23
CA TYR A 114 2.54 1.75 -2.31
C TYR A 114 3.29 2.39 -3.49
N ILE A 115 2.66 2.56 -4.65
CA ILE A 115 3.26 3.30 -5.78
C ILE A 115 3.56 4.75 -5.39
N ALA A 116 2.60 5.44 -4.78
CA ALA A 116 2.76 6.83 -4.41
C ALA A 116 3.88 6.99 -3.36
N ASP A 117 3.82 6.19 -2.30
CA ASP A 117 4.75 6.26 -1.18
C ASP A 117 6.15 5.77 -1.57
N GLY A 118 6.23 4.71 -2.36
CA GLY A 118 7.50 4.20 -2.89
C GLY A 118 8.20 5.20 -3.81
N LYS A 119 7.46 5.94 -4.64
CA LYS A 119 8.04 7.04 -5.45
C LYS A 119 8.56 8.17 -4.56
N GLN A 120 7.81 8.56 -3.54
CA GLN A 120 8.26 9.57 -2.60
C GLN A 120 9.51 9.11 -1.82
N ASN A 121 9.57 7.82 -1.44
CA ASN A 121 10.70 7.23 -0.75
C ASN A 121 11.94 7.16 -1.65
N TRP A 122 11.77 6.88 -2.94
CA TRP A 122 12.86 6.88 -3.91
C TRP A 122 13.58 8.23 -3.96
N GLU A 123 12.85 9.34 -3.93
CA GLU A 123 13.44 10.67 -3.94
C GLU A 123 14.36 10.91 -2.74
N ARG A 124 13.94 10.44 -1.56
CA ARG A 124 14.63 10.63 -0.27
C ARG A 124 15.77 9.64 -0.04
N ASN A 125 15.50 8.36 -0.23
CA ASN A 125 16.33 7.24 0.23
C ASN A 125 16.99 6.46 -0.90
N LYS A 126 16.72 6.82 -2.18
CA LYS A 126 17.18 6.07 -3.37
C LYS A 126 16.82 4.58 -3.30
N SER A 127 15.69 4.29 -2.66
CA SER A 127 15.08 2.97 -2.56
C SER A 127 13.57 3.10 -2.56
N TYR A 128 12.87 2.19 -3.23
CA TYR A 128 11.40 2.10 -3.14
C TYR A 128 10.93 1.52 -1.81
N PHE A 129 11.81 0.87 -1.05
CA PHE A 129 11.47 0.10 0.15
C PHE A 129 12.21 0.62 1.39
N LYS A 130 13.56 0.64 1.34
CA LYS A 130 14.41 0.87 2.50
C LYS A 130 14.14 2.24 3.15
N GLY A 131 14.08 2.26 4.48
CA GLY A 131 13.84 3.48 5.25
C GLY A 131 12.40 4.00 5.18
N SER A 132 11.44 3.12 4.84
CA SER A 132 10.00 3.42 4.83
C SER A 132 9.20 2.34 5.52
N TYR A 133 7.92 2.61 5.80
CA TYR A 133 7.02 1.59 6.34
C TYR A 133 6.86 0.39 5.39
N ILE A 134 7.11 0.56 4.09
CA ILE A 134 7.03 -0.50 3.08
C ILE A 134 8.05 -1.62 3.39
N GLU A 135 9.23 -1.27 3.90
CA GLU A 135 10.21 -2.25 4.36
C GLU A 135 9.67 -3.08 5.54
N ASN A 136 9.04 -2.44 6.51
CA ASN A 136 8.44 -3.13 7.66
C ASN A 136 7.28 -4.03 7.24
N ASP A 137 6.40 -3.55 6.35
CA ASP A 137 5.30 -4.33 5.79
C ASP A 137 5.85 -5.55 5.04
N MET A 138 6.93 -5.40 4.26
CA MET A 138 7.58 -6.53 3.58
C MET A 138 8.12 -7.58 4.55
N ILE A 139 8.75 -7.15 5.65
CA ILE A 139 9.26 -8.05 6.70
C ILE A 139 8.13 -8.82 7.38
N ILE A 140 6.97 -8.18 7.60
CA ILE A 140 5.80 -8.86 8.16
C ILE A 140 5.26 -9.86 7.14
N CYS A 141 5.12 -9.46 5.89
CA CYS A 141 4.57 -10.29 4.83
C CYS A 141 5.47 -11.48 4.46
N SER A 142 6.79 -11.38 4.62
CA SER A 142 7.71 -12.49 4.35
C SER A 142 7.38 -13.71 5.20
N LYS A 143 6.97 -13.50 6.45
CA LYS A 143 6.57 -14.56 7.39
C LYS A 143 5.35 -15.38 6.92
N LEU A 144 4.56 -14.87 5.98
CA LEU A 144 3.42 -15.59 5.39
C LEU A 144 3.82 -16.50 4.21
N THR A 145 5.05 -16.34 3.72
CA THR A 145 5.55 -16.94 2.48
C THR A 145 6.85 -17.71 2.66
N GLU A 146 7.48 -17.58 3.83
CA GLU A 146 8.59 -18.41 4.25
C GLU A 146 8.08 -19.85 4.46
N ASP A 147 8.62 -20.78 3.68
CA ASP A 147 8.42 -22.22 3.89
C ASP A 147 8.89 -22.59 5.31
N LYS A 148 8.09 -23.38 6.03
CA LYS A 148 8.58 -24.12 7.21
C LYS A 148 9.25 -25.40 6.79
#